data_AF-A0A3M7F5R2-F1
#
_entry.id   AF-A0A3M7F5R2-F1
#
_cell.length_a   1.000
_cell.length_b   1.000
_cell.length_c   1.000
_cell.angle_alpha   90.00
_cell.angle_beta   90.00
_cell.angle_gamma   90.00
#
_symmetry.space_group_name_H-M   'P 1'
#
loop_
_entity.id
_entity.type
_entity.pdbx_description
1 polymer ?
#
loop_
_entity_poly.entity_id
_entity_poly.type
_entity_poly.pdbx_seq_one_letter_code
_entity_poly.pdbx_strand_id
1 'polypeptide(L)' 'TFGTWTALSSIVRLYAAYHIHEAAVYELALWTFGLAFVHFASEWLVFGTARWGRGLAGPVFVSTITGTWMWLQWGNYVR' A
#
# COMPACT_ATOMS: atom_id res chain seq x y z
N THR A 1 4.50 -1.38 -17.13
CA THR A 1 5.25 -1.44 -15.86
C THR A 1 4.35 -1.58 -14.64
N PHE A 2 3.12 -1.05 -14.62
CA PHE A 2 2.21 -1.17 -13.46
C PHE A 2 2.03 -2.62 -12.94
N GLY A 3 1.87 -3.60 -13.83
CA GLY A 3 1.73 -5.01 -13.45
C GLY A 3 2.92 -5.59 -12.68
N THR A 4 4.15 -5.23 -13.05
CA THR A 4 5.36 -5.73 -12.36
C THR A 4 5.50 -5.12 -10.97
N TRP A 5 5.16 -3.83 -10.81
CA TRP A 5 5.11 -3.17 -9.50
C TRP A 5 4.04 -3.77 -8.58
N THR A 6 2.86 -4.08 -9.13
CA THR A 6 1.80 -4.76 -8.41
C THR A 6 2.25 -6.16 -7.98
N ALA A 7 2.89 -6.93 -8.86
CA ALA A 7 3.41 -8.26 -8.52
C ALA A 7 4.47 -8.19 -7.40
N LEU A 8 5.41 -7.25 -7.49
CA LEU A 8 6.41 -7.02 -6.45
C LEU A 8 5.76 -6.67 -5.11
N SER A 9 4.82 -5.73 -5.10
CA SER A 9 4.09 -5.34 -3.89
C SER A 9 3.32 -6.50 -3.27
N SER A 10 2.71 -7.36 -4.09
CA SER A 10 2.01 -8.56 -3.63
C SER A 10 2.96 -9.57 -3.00
N ILE A 11 4.16 -9.77 -3.54
CA ILE A 11 5.18 -10.66 -2.94
C ILE A 11 5.59 -10.15 -1.57
N VAL A 12 5.88 -8.85 -1.42
CA VAL A 12 6.23 -8.25 -0.12
C VAL A 12 5.11 -8.47 0.91
N ARG A 13 3.85 -8.24 0.52
CA ARG A 13 2.69 -8.45 1.41
C ARG A 13 2.47 -9.92 1.77
N LEU A 14 2.72 -10.84 0.84
CA LEU A 14 2.71 -12.27 1.10
C LEU A 14 3.76 -12.66 2.15
N TYR A 15 4.99 -12.19 2.00
CA TYR A 15 6.05 -12.43 2.99
C TYR A 15 5.71 -11.82 4.35
N ALA A 16 5.16 -10.60 4.38
CA ALA A 16 4.70 -9.99 5.62
C ALA A 16 3.59 -10.80 6.31
N ALA A 17 2.72 -11.49 5.56
CA ALA A 17 1.71 -12.37 6.18
C ALA A 17 2.34 -13.56 6.93
N TYR A 18 3.45 -14.11 6.43
CA TYR A 18 4.18 -15.19 7.10
C TYR A 18 5.12 -14.71 8.20
N HIS A 19 5.55 -13.45 8.16
CA HIS A 19 6.54 -12.86 9.09
C HIS A 19 5.96 -11.61 9.77
N ILE A 20 4.69 -11.67 10.15
CA ILE A 20 3.92 -10.49 10.59
C ILE A 20 4.40 -9.89 11.91
N HIS A 21 5.18 -10.64 12.69
CA HIS A 21 5.79 -10.20 13.93
C HIS A 21 7.13 -9.48 13.73
N GLU A 22 7.76 -9.63 12.56
CA GLU A 22 9.03 -8.98 12.24
C GLU A 22 8.79 -7.53 11.81
N ALA A 23 9.21 -6.58 12.66
CA ALA A 23 8.99 -5.15 12.45
C ALA A 23 9.41 -4.68 11.05
N ALA A 24 10.61 -5.07 10.61
CA ALA A 24 11.14 -4.67 9.30
C ALA A 24 10.27 -5.16 8.13
N VAL A 25 9.73 -6.39 8.20
CA VAL A 25 8.88 -6.94 7.12
C VAL A 25 7.50 -6.28 7.15
N TYR A 26 6.98 -6.01 8.34
CA TYR A 26 5.72 -5.29 8.54
C TYR A 26 5.79 -3.87 7.96
N GLU A 27 6.87 -3.13 8.26
CA GLU A 27 7.15 -1.81 7.71
C GLU A 27 7.23 -1.84 6.20
N LEU A 28 7.95 -2.80 5.62
CA LEU A 28 8.05 -2.95 4.16
C LEU A 28 6.68 -3.12 3.52
N ALA A 29 5.81 -3.95 4.09
CA ALA A 29 4.43 -4.10 3.61
C ALA A 29 3.64 -2.79 3.73
N LEU A 30 3.77 -2.07 4.85
CA LEU A 30 3.14 -0.77 5.07
C LEU A 30 3.61 0.26 4.03
N TRP A 31 4.91 0.29 3.72
CA TRP A 31 5.48 1.13 2.66
C TRP A 31 4.92 0.83 1.28
N THR A 32 4.58 -0.44 0.96
CA THR A 32 3.93 -0.74 -0.33
C THR A 32 2.55 -0.08 -0.47
N PHE A 33 1.81 0.08 0.63
CA PHE A 33 0.54 0.80 0.62
C PHE A 33 0.78 2.32 0.57
N GLY A 34 1.75 2.82 1.34
CA GLY A 34 2.14 4.24 1.32
C GLY A 34 2.58 4.71 -0.06
N LEU A 35 3.45 3.96 -0.75
CA LEU A 35 3.91 4.27 -2.11
C LEU A 35 2.75 4.27 -3.11
N ALA A 36 1.84 3.29 -3.02
CA ALA A 36 0.66 3.26 -3.87
C ALA A 36 -0.23 4.50 -3.64
N PHE A 37 -0.48 4.86 -2.38
CA PHE A 37 -1.25 6.06 -2.05
C PHE A 37 -0.59 7.32 -2.61
N VAL A 38 0.69 7.54 -2.31
CA VAL A 38 1.43 8.73 -2.77
C VAL A 38 1.45 8.81 -4.29
N HIS A 39 1.70 7.70 -4.99
CA HIS A 39 1.69 7.66 -6.44
C HIS A 39 0.32 8.09 -7.00
N PHE A 40 -0.77 7.40 -6.63
CA PHE A 40 -2.10 7.70 -7.17
C PHE A 40 -2.64 9.05 -6.72
N ALA A 41 -2.34 9.48 -5.49
CA ALA A 41 -2.70 10.81 -5.01
C ALA A 41 -1.94 11.90 -5.76
N SER A 42 -0.65 11.72 -6.05
CA SER A 42 0.14 12.70 -6.81
C SER A 42 -0.29 12.79 -8.28
N GLU A 43 -0.58 11.67 -8.94
CA GLU A 43 -1.13 11.66 -10.30
C GLU A 43 -2.47 12.41 -10.39
N TRP A 44 -3.26 12.40 -9.32
CA TRP A 44 -4.54 13.10 -9.28
C TRP A 44 -4.43 14.57 -8.87
N LEU A 45 -3.70 14.85 -7.78
CA LEU A 45 -3.70 16.16 -7.12
C LEU A 45 -2.59 17.10 -7.60
N VAL A 46 -1.48 16.55 -8.12
CA VAL A 46 -0.29 17.32 -8.50
C VAL A 46 -0.10 17.32 -10.02
N PHE A 47 -0.05 16.14 -10.64
CA PHE A 47 0.27 16.01 -12.06
C PHE A 47 -0.96 16.11 -12.97
N GLY A 48 -2.17 15.84 -12.44
CA GLY A 48 -3.42 15.92 -13.20
C GLY A 48 -3.53 14.89 -14.34
N THR A 49 -2.67 13.88 -14.34
CA THR A 49 -2.64 12.76 -15.30
C THR A 49 -3.73 11.73 -15.00
N ALA A 50 -4.20 11.66 -13.76
CA ALA A 50 -5.34 10.83 -13.35
C ALA A 50 -6.58 11.69 -13.05
N ARG A 51 -7.77 11.16 -13.37
CA ARG A 51 -9.06 11.76 -13.02
C ARG A 51 -9.79 10.86 -12.04
N TRP A 52 -10.56 11.48 -11.15
CA TRP A 52 -11.43 10.76 -10.23
C TRP A 52 -12.45 9.91 -11.00
N GLY A 53 -12.51 8.62 -10.69
CA GLY A 53 -13.33 7.64 -11.39
C GLY A 53 -13.01 6.21 -10.96
N ARG A 54 -13.68 5.22 -11.56
CA ARG A 54 -13.54 3.81 -11.19
C ARG A 54 -12.10 3.28 -11.22
N GLY A 55 -11.27 3.77 -12.14
CA GLY A 55 -9.87 3.35 -12.26
C GLY A 55 -8.94 3.87 -11.15
N LEU A 56 -9.22 5.06 -10.60
CA LEU A 56 -8.40 5.69 -9.55
C LEU A 56 -8.93 5.37 -8.14
N ALA A 57 -10.26 5.32 -7.97
CA ALA A 57 -10.90 5.15 -6.68
C ALA A 57 -10.43 3.85 -5.99
N GLY A 58 -10.41 2.73 -6.72
CA GLY A 58 -9.99 1.43 -6.18
C GLY A 58 -8.60 1.48 -5.52
N PRO A 59 -7.55 1.85 -6.26
CA PRO A 59 -6.20 1.95 -5.71
C PRO A 59 -6.07 2.93 -4.53
N VAL A 60 -6.71 4.10 -4.59
CA VAL A 60 -6.67 5.09 -3.49
C VAL A 60 -7.34 4.55 -2.24
N PHE A 61 -8.55 3.97 -2.35
CA PHE A 61 -9.25 3.40 -1.21
C PHE A 61 -8.50 2.21 -0.60
N VAL A 62 -8.04 1.27 -1.42
CA VAL A 62 -7.34 0.07 -0.92
C VAL A 62 -6.02 0.45 -0.24
N SER A 63 -5.24 1.36 -0.82
CA SER A 63 -3.98 1.81 -0.21
C SER A 63 -4.21 2.56 1.10
N THR A 64 -5.21 3.43 1.15
CA THR A 64 -5.52 4.23 2.34
C THR A 64 -6.07 3.37 3.47
N ILE A 65 -7.13 2.58 3.20
CA ILE A 65 -7.83 1.82 4.23
C ILE A 65 -6.93 0.72 4.79
N THR A 66 -6.30 -0.08 3.92
CA THR A 66 -5.45 -1.18 4.38
C THR A 66 -4.16 -0.68 5.03
N GLY A 67 -3.55 0.39 4.50
CA GLY A 67 -2.39 1.02 5.12
C GLY A 67 -2.72 1.57 6.51
N THR A 68 -3.84 2.28 6.65
CA THR A 68 -4.32 2.79 7.95
C THR A 68 -4.64 1.66 8.92
N TRP A 69 -5.29 0.60 8.44
CA TRP A 69 -5.56 -0.58 9.24
C TRP A 69 -4.27 -1.21 9.78
N MET A 70 -3.28 -1.46 8.92
CA MET A 70 -1.99 -2.00 9.38
C MET A 70 -1.33 -1.06 10.41
N TRP A 71 -1.29 0.24 10.15
CA TRP A 71 -0.75 1.20 11.11
C TRP A 71 -1.42 1.07 12.49
N LEU A 72 -2.75 0.99 12.54
CA LEU A 72 -3.49 0.86 13.80
C LEU A 72 -3.28 -0.49 14.49
N GLN A 73 -2.99 -1.56 13.72
CA GLN A 73 -2.73 -2.89 14.26
C GLN A 73 -1.26 -3.14 14.62
N TRP A 74 -0.39 -2.13 14.51
CA TRP A 74 1.04 -2.26 14.77
C TRP A 74 1.32 -2.96 16.10
N GLY A 75 0.76 -2.47 17.21
CA GLY A 75 1.01 -3.03 18.55
C GLY A 75 0.43 -4.43 18.78
N ASN A 76 -0.47 -4.90 17.91
CA ASN A 76 -1.03 -6.25 17.99
C ASN A 76 -0.16 -7.26 17.25
N TYR A 77 0.49 -6.82 16.17
CA TYR A 77 1.26 -7.69 15.28
C TYR A 77 2.77 -7.63 15.56
N VAL A 78 3.36 -6.45 15.66
CA VAL A 78 4.79 -6.28 15.90
C VAL A 78 5.06 -6.45 17.41
N ARG A 79 5.92 -7.41 17.76
CA ARG A 79 6.25 -7.78 19.15
C ARG A 79 7.74 -7.72 19.41
#